data_AF-A0A8X6JN17-F1
#
_entry.id   AF-A0A8X6JN17-F1
#
_cell.length_a   1.000
_cell.length_b   1.000
_cell.length_c   1.000
_cell.angle_alpha   90.00
_cell.angle_beta   90.00
_cell.angle_gamma   90.00
#
_symmetry.space_group_name_H-M   'P 1'
#
loop_
_entity.id
_entity.type
_entity.pdbx_description
1 polymer ?
#
loop_
_entity_poly.entity_id
_entity_poly.type
_entity_poly.pdbx_seq_one_letter_code
_entity_poly.pdbx_strand_id
1 'polypeptide(L)'
;MLKKANENREKMRVLLLKFAYKLNKSFFPLPNNFTVYYKMSKKKVINYRKMRSDVPGLEKLPPLPQIETDINKFIDKDRWKDSKMWKIGFSARRKQEYKEKIFKQAKELEKSIRKRTVDYEFKGVKRKPEYYYKQLEEMVKSAPVDPLPEKSINKILMFLKKNCTVFNEKDPVLLKELEELKENYENVMREVKRNFILGKKKNDDTSTFRFRFVFYVDGELKERLSATKNFLVRNLYTIHPLIQEANKICLFHIKGIIISCDIFRVSEPHLIKKYCDQIVSQCLDYENEMMSFWWPLISLLFSEKKNLANFRGKQRLSILNCVNTLISIKIHNIILETLLFILDTFKLKNDNLSTPPFAVRLKVQPVSSYAVIVCDPTMEEFQDAFLKAFDYINQVLSKIPTMQCWIEEDTSDSKLNVAVTEFWMNELKSELKNSIGEYYEEILKMCEIYMQRFEYILSAKSFTDVENFLQKKQDFFDVCEHLKFYLEKKAEVNNLNNQKELPLMCIDLSFFKAQLIALHDNLIDQLKTAACDMLSNIKRGLCSEFETLQKTLLTVPETAKEMVVLTDLFDKLRAHEFQDLLAKVKDALSKTIVLMNLITLGPEELKINSELLLWPKKMKPVFKKCSR
;
A
#
# COMPACT_ATOMS: atom_id res chain seq x y z
N MET A 1 -45.91 -34.73 -23.41
CA MET A 1 -45.24 -36.04 -23.34
C MET A 1 -44.10 -36.16 -24.37
N LEU A 2 -44.37 -36.07 -25.68
CA LEU A 2 -43.36 -36.15 -26.76
C LEU A 2 -42.23 -35.07 -26.70
N LYS A 3 -42.54 -33.81 -26.35
CA LYS A 3 -41.51 -32.77 -26.15
C LYS A 3 -40.57 -33.04 -24.97
N LYS A 4 -41.11 -33.49 -23.82
CA LYS A 4 -40.32 -33.91 -22.65
C LYS A 4 -39.47 -35.15 -22.94
N ALA A 5 -39.96 -36.08 -23.75
CA ALA A 5 -39.20 -37.24 -24.20
C ALA A 5 -38.02 -36.84 -25.13
N ASN A 6 -38.21 -35.85 -26.01
CA ASN A 6 -37.14 -35.32 -26.85
C ASN A 6 -36.10 -34.49 -26.09
N GLU A 7 -36.50 -33.67 -25.11
CA GLU A 7 -35.56 -32.97 -24.22
C GLU A 7 -34.74 -33.92 -23.34
N ASN A 8 -35.35 -35.00 -22.87
CA ASN A 8 -34.65 -36.04 -22.11
C ASN A 8 -33.71 -36.87 -23.00
N ARG A 9 -34.06 -37.08 -24.28
CA ARG A 9 -33.17 -37.70 -25.30
C ARG A 9 -31.94 -36.85 -25.61
N GLU A 10 -32.12 -35.54 -25.78
CA GLU A 10 -31.01 -34.58 -25.96
C GLU A 10 -30.07 -34.57 -24.74
N LYS A 11 -30.63 -34.58 -23.53
CA LYS A 11 -29.85 -34.68 -22.28
C LYS A 11 -29.06 -35.98 -22.18
N MET A 12 -29.66 -37.12 -22.56
CA MET A 12 -28.96 -38.42 -22.62
C MET A 12 -27.78 -38.39 -23.61
N ARG A 13 -27.97 -37.81 -24.81
CA ARG A 13 -26.89 -37.63 -25.80
C ARG A 13 -25.75 -36.76 -25.27
N VAL A 14 -26.06 -35.64 -24.61
CA VAL A 14 -25.04 -34.75 -24.01
C VAL A 14 -24.27 -35.43 -22.87
N LEU A 15 -24.92 -36.30 -22.09
CA LEU A 15 -24.28 -37.05 -21.01
C LEU A 15 -23.39 -38.19 -21.54
N LEU A 16 -23.83 -38.89 -22.59
CA LEU A 16 -23.02 -39.85 -23.36
C LEU A 16 -21.75 -39.18 -23.90
N LEU A 17 -21.87 -37.97 -24.46
CA LEU A 17 -20.75 -37.19 -25.00
C LEU A 17 -19.78 -36.71 -23.91
N LYS A 18 -20.29 -36.25 -22.75
CA LYS A 18 -19.45 -35.92 -21.60
C LYS A 18 -18.69 -37.14 -21.08
N PHE A 19 -19.29 -38.32 -21.13
CA PHE A 19 -18.65 -39.54 -20.70
C PHE A 19 -17.64 -40.07 -21.71
N ALA A 20 -17.92 -40.00 -23.02
CA ALA A 20 -16.96 -40.29 -24.08
C ALA A 20 -15.72 -39.38 -23.99
N TYR A 21 -15.91 -38.10 -23.68
CA TYR A 21 -14.80 -37.15 -23.44
C TYR A 21 -14.00 -37.49 -22.17
N LYS A 22 -14.66 -37.93 -21.09
CA LYS A 22 -13.98 -38.40 -19.86
C LYS A 22 -13.24 -39.72 -20.06
N LEU A 23 -13.82 -40.66 -20.81
CA LEU A 23 -13.20 -41.93 -21.17
C LEU A 23 -11.94 -41.71 -22.01
N ASN A 24 -11.95 -40.75 -22.93
CA ASN A 24 -10.80 -40.38 -23.75
C ASN A 24 -9.59 -39.94 -22.90
N LYS A 25 -9.85 -39.23 -21.79
CA LYS A 25 -8.81 -38.83 -20.82
C LYS A 25 -8.25 -40.01 -20.01
N SER A 26 -9.00 -41.10 -19.88
CA SER A 26 -8.62 -42.27 -19.08
C SER A 26 -8.03 -43.44 -19.89
N PHE A 27 -8.42 -43.60 -21.16
CA PHE A 27 -7.92 -44.65 -22.05
C PHE A 27 -6.63 -44.23 -22.80
N PHE A 28 -6.36 -42.93 -22.88
CA PHE A 28 -5.06 -42.39 -23.29
C PHE A 28 -4.44 -41.58 -22.15
N PRO A 29 -3.78 -42.22 -21.16
CA PRO A 29 -2.73 -41.53 -20.46
C PRO A 29 -1.67 -41.17 -21.50
N LEU A 30 -1.46 -39.87 -21.71
CA LEU A 30 -0.22 -39.39 -22.32
C LEU A 30 0.94 -40.12 -21.61
N PRO A 31 1.89 -40.73 -22.33
CA PRO A 31 3.12 -41.14 -21.69
C PRO A 31 3.74 -39.89 -21.07
N ASN A 32 3.74 -39.84 -19.73
CA ASN A 32 4.59 -38.95 -18.96
C ASN A 32 6.03 -39.33 -19.24
N ASN A 33 6.57 -38.79 -20.34
CA ASN A 33 7.97 -38.50 -20.59
C ASN A 33 8.05 -37.93 -22.00
N PHE A 34 8.12 -36.61 -22.12
CA PHE A 34 8.92 -35.84 -23.08
C PHE A 34 8.46 -34.37 -23.03
N THR A 35 9.01 -33.63 -22.08
CA THR A 35 9.13 -32.17 -22.18
C THR A 35 10.14 -31.88 -23.29
N VAL A 36 9.66 -31.65 -24.51
CA VAL A 36 10.41 -30.93 -25.53
C VAL A 36 9.80 -29.54 -25.66
N TYR A 37 10.54 -28.56 -25.16
CA TYR A 37 10.33 -27.15 -25.38
C TYR A 37 10.35 -26.86 -26.89
N TYR A 38 9.24 -26.34 -27.44
CA TYR A 38 9.28 -25.57 -28.68
C TYR A 38 9.67 -24.14 -28.33
N LYS A 39 10.93 -23.78 -28.60
CA LYS A 39 11.33 -22.38 -28.72
C LYS A 39 11.14 -21.99 -30.18
N MET A 40 10.25 -21.03 -30.41
CA MET A 40 9.97 -20.44 -31.71
C MET A 40 11.25 -19.92 -32.36
N SER A 41 11.44 -20.28 -33.63
CA SER A 41 12.28 -19.51 -34.54
C SER A 41 11.51 -18.22 -34.90
N LYS A 42 12.05 -17.05 -34.54
CA LYS A 42 11.89 -15.83 -35.32
C LYS A 42 13.29 -15.27 -35.57
N LYS A 43 13.56 -15.07 -36.86
CA LYS A 43 14.74 -14.43 -37.44
C LYS A 43 15.11 -13.15 -36.69
N LYS A 44 16.39 -13.03 -36.31
CA LYS A 44 17.21 -11.81 -36.43
C LYS A 44 18.67 -12.25 -36.47
N VAL A 45 19.19 -12.36 -37.69
CA VAL A 45 20.63 -12.31 -37.92
C VAL A 45 21.05 -10.88 -37.61
N ILE A 46 21.77 -10.68 -36.51
CA ILE A 46 22.57 -9.48 -36.30
C ILE A 46 24.01 -9.96 -36.22
N ASN A 47 24.72 -9.76 -37.33
CA ASN A 47 26.17 -9.88 -37.42
C ASN A 47 26.81 -8.83 -36.50
N TYR A 48 27.35 -9.24 -35.35
CA TYR A 48 28.29 -8.42 -34.58
C TYR A 48 29.74 -8.81 -34.91
N ARG A 49 30.11 -8.72 -36.19
CA ARG A 49 31.52 -8.75 -36.64
C ARG A 49 31.65 -8.01 -37.97
N LYS A 50 31.60 -6.68 -37.89
CA LYS A 50 32.29 -5.70 -38.75
C LYS A 50 31.73 -4.32 -38.39
N MET A 51 32.60 -3.31 -38.38
CA MET A 51 32.37 -1.91 -38.00
C MET A 51 32.49 -1.61 -36.49
N ARG A 52 33.59 -2.09 -35.89
CA ARG A 52 34.46 -1.19 -35.11
C ARG A 52 35.57 -0.73 -36.04
N SER A 53 35.27 0.30 -36.79
CA SER A 53 36.20 1.18 -37.50
C SER A 53 35.39 2.45 -37.67
N ASP A 54 35.98 3.59 -37.30
CA ASP A 54 35.42 4.95 -37.30
C ASP A 54 35.22 5.53 -35.89
N VAL A 55 36.24 5.38 -35.04
CA VAL A 55 36.59 6.39 -34.03
C VAL A 55 38.12 6.57 -34.09
N PRO A 56 38.65 7.72 -34.54
CA PRO A 56 40.08 7.98 -34.52
C PRO A 56 40.54 8.23 -33.07
N GLY A 57 41.62 7.58 -32.63
CA GLY A 57 42.27 7.93 -31.35
C GLY A 57 42.66 6.79 -30.40
N LEU A 58 42.53 5.51 -30.77
CA LEU A 58 43.03 4.40 -29.95
C LEU A 58 44.11 3.60 -30.69
N GLU A 59 45.17 4.29 -31.10
CA GLU A 59 46.45 3.67 -31.38
C GLU A 59 47.32 3.80 -30.12
N LYS A 60 47.96 2.68 -29.74
CA LYS A 60 48.97 2.51 -28.66
C LYS A 60 48.43 2.00 -27.32
N LEU A 61 48.15 0.70 -27.26
CA LEU A 61 48.49 -0.11 -26.09
C LEU A 61 49.10 -1.45 -26.56
N PRO A 62 50.22 -1.90 -25.97
CA PRO A 62 50.89 -3.14 -26.36
C PRO A 62 50.03 -4.38 -26.01
N PRO A 63 50.17 -5.49 -26.74
CA PRO A 63 49.42 -6.71 -26.46
C PRO A 63 49.80 -7.27 -25.09
N LEU A 64 48.80 -7.49 -24.24
CA LEU A 64 48.96 -8.21 -22.97
C LEU A 64 49.41 -9.66 -23.23
N PRO A 65 50.27 -10.23 -22.37
CA PRO A 65 50.80 -11.57 -22.56
C PRO A 65 49.68 -12.62 -22.47
N GLN A 66 49.80 -13.69 -23.26
CA GLN A 66 48.87 -14.82 -23.20
C GLN A 66 48.95 -15.48 -21.81
N ILE A 67 47.86 -15.37 -21.05
CA ILE A 67 47.70 -16.11 -19.80
C ILE A 67 47.39 -17.57 -20.17
N GLU A 68 48.25 -18.50 -19.75
CA GLU A 68 48.05 -19.95 -19.87
C GLU A 68 46.71 -20.35 -19.23
N THR A 69 45.76 -20.79 -20.05
CA THR A 69 44.42 -21.23 -19.62
C THR A 69 44.45 -22.68 -19.14
N ASP A 70 45.21 -22.98 -18.09
CA ASP A 70 45.12 -24.27 -17.39
C ASP A 70 44.49 -24.08 -16.00
N ILE A 71 43.21 -23.70 -16.03
CA ILE A 71 42.30 -23.57 -14.87
C ILE A 71 42.26 -24.86 -14.02
N ASN A 72 42.66 -26.00 -14.60
CA ASN A 72 42.66 -27.30 -13.94
C ASN A 72 43.70 -27.46 -12.82
N LYS A 73 44.72 -26.59 -12.73
CA LYS A 73 45.72 -26.63 -11.65
C LYS A 73 45.30 -25.88 -10.38
N PHE A 74 44.28 -25.02 -10.46
CA PHE A 74 43.82 -24.17 -9.34
C PHE A 74 42.60 -24.71 -8.58
N ILE A 75 42.03 -25.86 -8.99
CA ILE A 75 40.88 -26.44 -8.30
C ILE A 75 41.36 -27.53 -7.36
N ASP A 76 41.51 -27.17 -6.10
CA ASP A 76 41.69 -28.09 -4.99
C ASP A 76 40.45 -29.02 -4.91
N LYS A 77 40.61 -30.28 -5.32
CA LYS A 77 39.52 -31.21 -5.68
C LYS A 77 38.62 -31.60 -4.51
N ASP A 78 39.02 -31.29 -3.29
CA ASP A 78 38.37 -31.77 -2.07
C ASP A 78 37.55 -30.72 -1.33
N ARG A 79 37.60 -29.45 -1.73
CA ARG A 79 36.92 -28.34 -1.03
C ARG A 79 35.38 -28.37 -1.10
N TRP A 80 34.79 -29.15 -2.00
CA TRP A 80 33.35 -29.12 -2.33
C TRP A 80 32.64 -30.47 -2.20
N LYS A 81 33.27 -31.49 -1.60
CA LYS A 81 32.70 -32.85 -1.47
C LYS A 81 31.31 -32.88 -0.81
N ASP A 82 31.02 -31.94 0.08
CA ASP A 82 29.74 -31.87 0.81
C ASP A 82 28.72 -30.88 0.24
N SER A 83 29.06 -30.15 -0.84
CA SER A 83 28.13 -29.20 -1.46
C SER A 83 27.00 -29.89 -2.23
N LYS A 84 25.77 -29.43 -2.03
CA LYS A 84 24.57 -29.90 -2.77
C LYS A 84 24.72 -29.79 -4.29
N MET A 85 25.50 -28.81 -4.79
CA MET A 85 25.77 -28.63 -6.23
C MET A 85 26.65 -29.73 -6.83
N TRP A 86 27.60 -30.29 -6.05
CA TRP A 86 28.46 -31.39 -6.50
C TRP A 86 27.69 -32.69 -6.69
N LYS A 87 26.70 -32.96 -5.82
CA LYS A 87 25.77 -34.11 -5.93
C LYS A 87 24.89 -34.05 -7.18
N ILE A 88 24.54 -32.84 -7.65
CA ILE A 88 23.78 -32.63 -8.89
C ILE A 88 24.66 -32.93 -10.12
N GLY A 89 25.92 -32.48 -10.12
CA GLY A 89 26.88 -32.79 -11.20
C GLY A 89 27.22 -34.29 -11.31
N PHE A 90 27.36 -34.98 -10.17
CA PHE A 90 27.60 -36.43 -10.13
C PHE A 90 26.41 -37.25 -10.68
N SER A 91 25.18 -36.78 -10.44
CA SER A 91 23.96 -37.37 -11.01
C SER A 91 23.90 -37.24 -12.53
N ALA A 92 24.31 -36.09 -13.07
CA ALA A 92 24.37 -35.88 -14.52
C ALA A 92 25.40 -36.79 -15.20
N ARG A 93 26.60 -36.93 -14.61
CA ARG A 93 27.64 -37.85 -15.12
C ARG A 93 27.20 -39.31 -15.08
N ARG A 94 26.59 -39.78 -13.97
CA ARG A 94 26.03 -41.14 -13.90
C ARG A 94 24.93 -41.38 -14.95
N LYS A 95 24.07 -40.40 -15.20
CA LYS A 95 23.05 -40.49 -16.27
C LYS A 95 23.68 -40.59 -17.65
N GLN A 96 24.79 -39.89 -17.89
CA GLN A 96 25.51 -39.93 -19.16
C GLN A 96 26.24 -41.26 -19.36
N GLU A 97 26.93 -41.75 -18.33
CA GLU A 97 27.56 -43.09 -18.34
C GLU A 97 26.52 -44.21 -18.53
N TYR A 98 25.35 -44.09 -17.90
CA TYR A 98 24.26 -45.05 -18.06
C TYR A 98 23.70 -45.02 -19.49
N LYS A 99 23.53 -43.82 -20.08
CA LYS A 99 23.17 -43.67 -21.50
C LYS A 99 24.19 -44.30 -22.43
N GLU A 100 25.48 -44.13 -22.16
CA GLU A 100 26.54 -44.73 -22.98
C GLU A 100 26.59 -46.25 -22.86
N LYS A 101 26.34 -46.80 -21.66
CA LYS A 101 26.20 -48.26 -21.48
C LYS A 101 25.01 -48.81 -22.28
N ILE A 102 23.85 -48.14 -22.23
CA ILE A 102 22.68 -48.52 -23.03
C ILE A 102 23.00 -48.45 -24.52
N PHE A 103 23.70 -47.40 -24.97
CA PHE A 103 24.07 -47.27 -26.39
C PHE A 103 25.05 -48.37 -26.85
N LYS A 104 25.99 -48.79 -26.00
CA LYS A 104 26.89 -49.91 -26.30
C LYS A 104 26.13 -51.24 -26.37
N GLN A 105 25.24 -51.50 -25.40
CA GLN A 105 24.39 -52.70 -25.41
C GLN A 105 23.46 -52.74 -26.64
N ALA A 106 22.89 -51.61 -27.03
CA ALA A 106 22.06 -51.51 -28.25
C ALA A 106 22.87 -51.84 -29.51
N LYS A 107 24.12 -51.34 -29.62
CA LYS A 107 25.00 -51.64 -30.75
C LYS A 107 25.47 -53.10 -30.78
N GLU A 108 25.70 -53.72 -29.63
CA GLU A 108 26.01 -55.16 -29.54
C GLU A 108 24.81 -56.03 -29.91
N LEU A 109 23.59 -55.63 -29.48
CA LEU A 109 22.35 -56.26 -29.91
C LEU A 109 22.14 -56.14 -31.41
N GLU A 110 22.32 -54.96 -32.01
CA GLU A 110 22.25 -54.80 -33.47
C GLU A 110 23.27 -55.67 -34.21
N LYS A 111 24.51 -55.77 -33.71
CA LYS A 111 25.53 -56.66 -34.30
C LYS A 111 25.17 -58.14 -34.16
N SER A 112 24.59 -58.56 -33.04
CA SER A 112 24.16 -59.95 -32.84
C SER A 112 22.93 -60.31 -33.69
N ILE A 113 22.02 -59.36 -33.91
CA ILE A 113 20.87 -59.52 -34.82
C ILE A 113 21.36 -59.65 -36.26
N ARG A 114 22.28 -58.78 -36.72
CA ARG A 114 22.85 -58.87 -38.08
C ARG A 114 23.64 -60.16 -38.34
N LYS A 115 24.26 -60.75 -37.31
CA LYS A 115 24.92 -62.05 -37.43
C LYS A 115 23.94 -63.23 -37.49
N ARG A 116 22.70 -63.06 -37.00
CA ARG A 116 21.64 -64.10 -37.02
C ARG A 116 20.77 -64.05 -38.27
N THR A 117 20.73 -62.93 -38.98
CA THR A 117 20.01 -62.83 -40.25
C THR A 117 20.83 -63.49 -41.35
N VAL A 118 20.51 -64.74 -41.67
CA VAL A 118 20.93 -65.38 -42.93
C VAL A 118 20.11 -64.72 -44.03
N ASP A 119 20.76 -64.08 -45.00
CA ASP A 119 20.08 -63.51 -46.16
C ASP A 119 19.42 -64.65 -46.95
N TYR A 120 18.10 -64.76 -46.83
CA TYR A 120 17.30 -65.73 -47.57
C TYR A 120 17.14 -65.23 -49.00
N GLU A 121 17.86 -65.82 -49.96
CA GLU A 121 17.65 -65.51 -51.37
C GLU A 121 16.28 -66.03 -51.83
N PHE A 122 15.32 -65.11 -51.95
CA PHE A 122 13.95 -65.40 -52.37
C PHE A 122 13.91 -65.83 -53.84
N LYS A 123 13.76 -67.13 -54.10
CA LYS A 123 13.61 -67.73 -55.44
C LYS A 123 12.18 -67.59 -56.01
N GLY A 124 11.64 -66.37 -56.02
CA GLY A 124 10.34 -66.05 -56.61
C GLY A 124 10.42 -64.83 -57.53
N VAL A 125 9.54 -64.75 -58.53
CA VAL A 125 9.50 -63.64 -59.51
C VAL A 125 9.39 -62.30 -58.79
N LYS A 126 10.43 -61.45 -58.93
CA LYS A 126 10.47 -60.10 -58.35
C LYS A 126 9.36 -59.23 -58.95
N ARG A 127 8.26 -59.05 -58.23
CA ARG A 127 7.20 -58.08 -58.60
C ARG A 127 7.57 -56.68 -58.08
N LYS A 128 7.01 -55.63 -58.69
CA LYS A 128 7.24 -54.25 -58.24
C LYS A 128 6.83 -54.08 -56.77
N PRO A 129 7.55 -53.28 -55.95
CA PRO A 129 7.26 -53.09 -54.52
C PRO A 129 5.81 -52.68 -54.22
N GLU A 130 5.19 -51.97 -55.15
CA GLU A 130 3.80 -51.51 -55.08
C GLU A 130 2.78 -52.66 -55.02
N TYR A 131 3.10 -53.81 -55.65
CA TYR A 131 2.23 -55.00 -55.61
C TYR A 131 2.18 -55.59 -54.21
N TYR A 132 3.34 -55.74 -53.55
CA TYR A 132 3.43 -56.22 -52.18
C TYR A 132 2.82 -55.24 -51.19
N TYR A 133 2.98 -53.93 -51.43
CA TYR A 133 2.34 -52.89 -50.61
C TYR A 133 0.81 -52.94 -50.71
N LYS A 134 0.25 -53.15 -51.91
CA LYS A 134 -1.20 -53.34 -52.10
C LYS A 134 -1.70 -54.62 -51.43
N GLN A 135 -0.99 -55.74 -51.54
CA GLN A 135 -1.35 -56.98 -50.84
C GLN A 135 -1.28 -56.84 -49.32
N LEU A 136 -0.28 -56.14 -48.78
CA LEU A 136 -0.21 -55.85 -47.35
C LEU A 136 -1.35 -54.92 -46.91
N GLU A 137 -1.72 -53.94 -47.74
CA GLU A 137 -2.87 -53.08 -47.44
C GLU A 137 -4.19 -53.87 -47.45
N GLU A 138 -4.37 -54.81 -48.38
CA GLU A 138 -5.52 -55.73 -48.40
C GLU A 138 -5.53 -56.65 -47.17
N MET A 139 -4.39 -57.24 -46.81
CA MET A 139 -4.26 -58.09 -45.62
C MET A 139 -4.49 -57.34 -44.31
N VAL A 140 -4.11 -56.06 -44.23
CA VAL A 140 -4.39 -55.22 -43.04
C VAL A 140 -5.84 -54.80 -42.99
N LYS A 141 -6.52 -54.60 -44.14
CA LYS A 141 -7.96 -54.35 -44.19
C LYS A 141 -8.78 -55.57 -43.79
N SER A 142 -8.32 -56.79 -44.12
CA SER A 142 -8.99 -58.04 -43.76
C SER A 142 -8.61 -58.60 -42.39
N ALA A 143 -7.63 -58.00 -41.69
CA ALA A 143 -7.19 -58.49 -40.40
C ALA A 143 -8.25 -58.23 -39.31
N PRO A 144 -8.57 -59.22 -38.46
CA PRO A 144 -9.51 -59.02 -37.36
C PRO A 144 -8.96 -57.95 -36.40
N VAL A 145 -9.88 -57.12 -35.91
CA VAL A 145 -9.63 -56.09 -34.91
C VAL A 145 -10.35 -56.49 -33.64
N ASP A 146 -9.68 -56.35 -32.50
CA ASP A 146 -10.27 -56.68 -31.21
C ASP A 146 -11.48 -55.78 -30.96
N PRO A 147 -12.67 -56.36 -30.69
CA PRO A 147 -13.87 -55.58 -30.45
C PRO A 147 -13.73 -54.73 -29.17
N LEU A 148 -14.54 -53.68 -29.08
CA LEU A 148 -14.54 -52.78 -27.92
C LEU A 148 -14.73 -53.59 -26.62
N PRO A 149 -13.83 -53.47 -25.62
CA PRO A 149 -13.92 -54.25 -24.39
C PRO A 149 -15.25 -54.03 -23.67
N GLU A 150 -15.94 -55.12 -23.30
CA GLU A 150 -17.26 -55.07 -22.63
C GLU A 150 -17.22 -54.31 -21.29
N LYS A 151 -16.08 -54.33 -20.60
CA LYS A 151 -15.84 -53.55 -19.38
C LYS A 151 -16.00 -52.04 -19.61
N SER A 152 -15.65 -51.54 -20.81
CA SER A 152 -15.80 -50.14 -21.18
C SER A 152 -17.25 -49.78 -21.44
N ILE A 153 -17.99 -50.69 -22.09
CA ILE A 153 -19.43 -50.54 -22.34
C ILE A 153 -20.21 -50.53 -21.02
N ASN A 154 -19.88 -51.42 -20.09
CA ASN A 154 -20.53 -51.50 -18.78
C ASN A 154 -20.30 -50.23 -17.94
N LYS A 155 -19.12 -49.60 -18.04
CA LYS A 155 -18.87 -48.29 -17.43
C LYS A 155 -19.73 -47.18 -18.02
N ILE A 156 -19.94 -47.20 -19.34
CA ILE A 156 -20.82 -46.23 -20.03
C ILE A 156 -22.26 -46.42 -19.53
N LEU A 157 -22.76 -47.65 -19.49
CA LEU A 157 -24.11 -47.97 -19.02
C LEU A 157 -24.32 -47.57 -17.55
N MET A 158 -23.36 -47.85 -16.66
CA MET A 158 -23.43 -47.41 -15.26
C MET A 158 -23.50 -45.88 -15.13
N PHE A 159 -22.75 -45.14 -15.94
CA PHE A 159 -22.75 -43.68 -15.89
C PHE A 159 -24.07 -43.08 -16.38
N LEU A 160 -24.71 -43.69 -17.37
CA LEU A 160 -26.01 -43.23 -17.87
C LEU A 160 -27.14 -43.55 -16.90
N LYS A 161 -27.15 -44.75 -16.31
CA LYS A 161 -28.08 -45.13 -15.23
C LYS A 161 -28.05 -44.13 -14.06
N LYS A 162 -26.86 -43.61 -13.72
CA LYS A 162 -26.69 -42.70 -12.60
C LYS A 162 -27.19 -41.26 -12.88
N ASN A 163 -27.18 -40.83 -14.13
CA ASN A 163 -27.40 -39.42 -14.50
C ASN A 163 -28.68 -39.16 -15.31
N CYS A 164 -29.45 -40.19 -15.66
CA CYS A 164 -30.69 -40.07 -16.42
C CYS A 164 -31.88 -40.58 -15.60
N THR A 165 -32.95 -39.80 -15.51
CA THR A 165 -34.14 -40.12 -14.70
C THR A 165 -35.11 -41.11 -15.36
N VAL A 166 -34.99 -41.33 -16.68
CA VAL A 166 -35.69 -42.38 -17.43
C VAL A 166 -34.65 -43.06 -18.31
N PHE A 167 -34.18 -44.23 -17.88
CA PHE A 167 -33.19 -45.02 -18.59
C PHE A 167 -33.72 -46.43 -18.79
N ASN A 168 -33.84 -46.87 -20.04
CA ASN A 168 -34.21 -48.23 -20.37
C ASN A 168 -33.12 -48.85 -21.25
N GLU A 169 -32.57 -49.98 -20.83
CA GLU A 169 -31.45 -50.65 -21.53
C GLU A 169 -31.84 -51.18 -22.91
N LYS A 170 -33.15 -51.36 -23.15
CA LYS A 170 -33.71 -51.86 -24.40
C LYS A 170 -34.18 -50.76 -25.36
N ASP A 171 -33.83 -49.49 -25.09
CA ASP A 171 -34.23 -48.40 -25.98
C ASP A 171 -33.56 -48.56 -27.36
N PRO A 172 -34.34 -48.58 -28.46
CA PRO A 172 -33.83 -48.89 -29.80
C PRO A 172 -32.83 -47.84 -30.30
N VAL A 173 -32.92 -46.60 -29.82
CA VAL A 173 -31.99 -45.52 -30.17
C VAL A 173 -30.65 -45.69 -29.47
N LEU A 174 -30.64 -46.17 -28.22
CA LEU A 174 -29.41 -46.41 -27.48
C LEU A 174 -28.61 -47.57 -28.11
N LEU A 175 -29.31 -48.63 -28.52
CA LEU A 175 -28.69 -49.78 -29.18
C LEU A 175 -28.05 -49.36 -30.52
N LYS A 176 -28.74 -48.53 -31.31
CA LYS A 176 -28.21 -48.01 -32.57
C LYS A 176 -26.94 -47.14 -32.36
N GLU A 177 -26.92 -46.28 -31.36
CA GLU A 177 -25.77 -45.43 -31.04
C GLU A 177 -24.59 -46.23 -30.46
N LEU A 178 -24.87 -47.31 -29.72
CA LEU A 178 -23.85 -48.24 -29.23
C LEU A 178 -23.24 -49.07 -30.37
N GLU A 179 -24.04 -49.47 -31.36
CA GLU A 179 -23.54 -50.10 -32.59
C GLU A 179 -22.66 -49.15 -33.39
N GLU A 180 -23.10 -47.90 -33.58
CA GLU A 180 -22.30 -46.87 -34.27
C GLU A 180 -20.99 -46.56 -33.53
N LEU A 181 -20.99 -46.56 -32.19
CA LEU A 181 -19.78 -46.42 -31.39
C LEU A 181 -18.81 -47.61 -31.57
N LYS A 182 -19.33 -48.84 -31.61
CA LYS A 182 -18.51 -50.04 -31.85
C LYS A 182 -17.90 -50.01 -33.25
N GLU A 183 -18.69 -49.66 -34.26
CA GLU A 183 -18.23 -49.54 -35.65
C GLU A 183 -17.16 -48.45 -35.80
N ASN A 184 -17.37 -47.28 -35.18
CA ASN A 184 -16.38 -46.21 -35.16
C ASN A 184 -15.08 -46.63 -34.47
N TYR A 185 -15.15 -47.36 -33.35
CA TYR A 185 -13.97 -47.89 -32.67
C TYR A 185 -13.20 -48.87 -33.56
N GLU A 186 -13.89 -49.81 -34.21
CA GLU A 186 -13.26 -50.76 -35.13
C GLU A 186 -12.58 -50.04 -36.29
N ASN A 187 -13.23 -49.04 -36.88
CA ASN A 187 -12.67 -48.26 -37.99
C ASN A 187 -11.39 -47.53 -37.58
N VAL A 188 -11.39 -46.89 -36.40
CA VAL A 188 -10.20 -46.21 -35.86
C VAL A 188 -9.07 -47.21 -35.60
N MET A 189 -9.38 -48.35 -34.98
CA MET A 189 -8.38 -49.38 -34.68
C MET A 189 -7.81 -50.02 -35.95
N ARG A 190 -8.62 -50.22 -37.00
CA ARG A 190 -8.15 -50.64 -38.34
C ARG A 190 -7.20 -49.60 -38.95
N GLU A 191 -7.51 -48.31 -38.81
CA GLU A 191 -6.68 -47.22 -39.35
C GLU A 191 -5.36 -47.06 -38.58
N VAL A 192 -5.39 -47.16 -37.25
CA VAL A 192 -4.17 -47.18 -36.41
C VAL A 192 -3.29 -48.37 -36.76
N LYS A 193 -3.87 -49.56 -36.91
CA LYS A 193 -3.14 -50.78 -37.32
C LYS A 193 -2.55 -50.64 -38.73
N ARG A 194 -3.29 -50.01 -39.66
CA ARG A 194 -2.77 -49.63 -41.00
C ARG A 194 -1.56 -48.72 -40.90
N ASN A 195 -1.64 -47.66 -40.10
CA ASN A 195 -0.54 -46.71 -39.97
C ASN A 195 0.69 -47.30 -39.26
N PHE A 196 0.48 -48.21 -38.29
CA PHE A 196 1.55 -48.88 -37.58
C PHE A 196 2.28 -49.91 -38.45
N ILE A 197 1.55 -50.71 -39.24
CA ILE A 197 2.14 -51.78 -40.07
C ILE A 197 2.72 -51.23 -41.38
N LEU A 198 2.03 -50.33 -42.06
CA LEU A 198 2.45 -49.81 -43.37
C LEU A 198 3.40 -48.60 -43.27
N GLY A 199 3.63 -48.05 -42.07
CA GLY A 199 4.62 -47.00 -41.80
C GLY A 199 4.57 -45.82 -42.78
N LYS A 200 3.60 -44.90 -42.64
CA LYS A 200 3.55 -43.73 -43.54
C LYS A 200 4.76 -42.81 -43.38
N LYS A 201 5.28 -42.35 -44.53
CA LYS A 201 6.21 -41.23 -44.67
C LYS A 201 5.69 -40.00 -43.92
N LYS A 202 6.57 -39.35 -43.16
CA LYS A 202 6.32 -38.05 -42.50
C LYS A 202 5.92 -37.02 -43.55
N ASN A 203 4.62 -36.75 -43.69
CA ASN A 203 4.13 -35.47 -44.17
C ASN A 203 3.76 -34.65 -42.94
N ASP A 204 4.24 -33.41 -42.91
CA ASP A 204 4.22 -32.44 -41.79
C ASP A 204 2.84 -31.90 -41.40
N ASP A 205 1.78 -32.68 -41.54
CA ASP A 205 0.56 -32.42 -40.80
C ASP A 205 0.58 -33.29 -39.55
N THR A 206 0.85 -32.67 -38.42
CA THR A 206 0.39 -33.18 -37.13
C THR A 206 -1.14 -33.22 -37.13
N SER A 207 -1.73 -34.17 -37.86
CA SER A 207 -3.01 -34.74 -37.47
C SER A 207 -2.72 -35.49 -36.18
N THR A 208 -2.69 -34.73 -35.07
CA THR A 208 -3.34 -35.21 -33.85
C THR A 208 -4.58 -35.95 -34.34
N PHE A 209 -4.72 -37.23 -34.00
CA PHE A 209 -5.98 -37.95 -34.19
C PHE A 209 -7.01 -37.21 -33.33
N ARG A 210 -7.48 -36.07 -33.82
CA ARG A 210 -8.66 -35.39 -33.34
C ARG A 210 -9.75 -36.33 -33.78
N PHE A 211 -10.33 -37.04 -32.82
CA PHE A 211 -11.68 -37.54 -32.98
C PHE A 211 -12.50 -36.40 -33.57
N ARG A 212 -12.72 -36.42 -34.89
CA ARG A 212 -13.88 -35.75 -35.46
C ARG A 212 -15.02 -36.62 -34.99
N PHE A 213 -15.52 -36.33 -33.79
CA PHE A 213 -16.95 -36.42 -33.62
C PHE A 213 -17.50 -35.53 -34.73
N VAL A 214 -17.84 -36.14 -35.86
CA VAL A 214 -18.72 -35.50 -36.82
C VAL A 214 -20.03 -35.48 -36.06
N PHE A 215 -20.21 -34.42 -35.27
CA PHE A 215 -21.53 -34.07 -34.82
C PHE A 215 -22.34 -33.98 -36.12
N TYR A 216 -23.25 -34.92 -36.34
CA TYR A 216 -24.40 -34.64 -37.18
C TYR A 216 -25.19 -33.59 -36.41
N VAL A 217 -24.70 -32.35 -36.51
CA VAL A 217 -25.49 -31.17 -36.22
C VAL A 217 -26.53 -31.20 -37.33
N ASP A 218 -27.79 -31.47 -36.97
CA ASP A 218 -28.91 -31.34 -37.90
C ASP A 218 -28.73 -30.07 -38.75
N GLY A 219 -29.06 -30.14 -40.04
CA GLY A 219 -28.87 -29.01 -40.96
C GLY A 219 -29.40 -27.69 -40.37
N GLU A 220 -30.54 -27.75 -39.69
CA GLU A 220 -31.17 -26.63 -38.99
C GLU A 220 -30.35 -26.05 -37.82
N LEU A 221 -29.65 -26.89 -37.04
CA LEU A 221 -28.80 -26.42 -35.94
C LEU A 221 -27.52 -25.80 -36.47
N LYS A 222 -26.99 -26.31 -37.58
CA LYS A 222 -25.81 -25.75 -38.25
C LYS A 222 -26.14 -24.40 -38.87
N GLU A 223 -27.32 -24.27 -39.45
CA GLU A 223 -27.86 -23.00 -39.93
C GLU A 223 -28.11 -22.02 -38.78
N ARG A 224 -28.72 -22.46 -37.66
CA ARG A 224 -28.90 -21.61 -36.46
C ARG A 224 -27.57 -21.16 -35.86
N LEU A 225 -26.58 -22.03 -35.76
CA LEU A 225 -25.23 -21.68 -35.28
C LEU A 225 -24.51 -20.74 -36.25
N SER A 226 -24.64 -20.96 -37.55
CA SER A 226 -24.11 -20.05 -38.58
C SER A 226 -24.80 -18.70 -38.52
N ALA A 227 -26.12 -18.66 -38.39
CA ALA A 227 -26.92 -17.45 -38.28
C ALA A 227 -26.60 -16.67 -37.01
N THR A 228 -26.51 -17.33 -35.85
CA THR A 228 -26.11 -16.69 -34.58
C THR A 228 -24.66 -16.22 -34.61
N LYS A 229 -23.73 -17.00 -35.18
CA LYS A 229 -22.35 -16.55 -35.39
C LYS A 229 -22.28 -15.34 -36.31
N ASN A 230 -23.02 -15.34 -37.42
CA ASN A 230 -23.09 -14.21 -38.34
C ASN A 230 -23.74 -12.99 -37.68
N PHE A 231 -24.77 -13.20 -36.85
CA PHE A 231 -25.40 -12.16 -36.05
C PHE A 231 -24.42 -11.54 -35.05
N LEU A 232 -23.69 -12.37 -34.30
CA LEU A 232 -22.68 -11.93 -33.34
C LEU A 232 -21.52 -11.21 -34.04
N VAL A 233 -21.02 -11.71 -35.16
CA VAL A 233 -19.95 -11.03 -35.92
C VAL A 233 -20.41 -9.67 -36.47
N ARG A 234 -21.70 -9.54 -36.82
CA ARG A 234 -22.26 -8.27 -37.34
C ARG A 234 -22.59 -7.26 -36.25
N ASN A 235 -22.96 -7.71 -35.04
CA ASN A 235 -23.50 -6.85 -33.99
C ASN A 235 -22.62 -6.73 -32.73
N LEU A 236 -21.69 -7.67 -32.49
CA LEU A 236 -20.81 -7.66 -31.33
C LEU A 236 -19.46 -7.02 -31.70
N TYR A 237 -19.41 -5.70 -31.55
CA TYR A 237 -18.26 -4.91 -31.95
C TYR A 237 -17.02 -5.12 -31.06
N THR A 238 -17.14 -5.74 -29.89
CA THR A 238 -16.01 -6.03 -28.97
C THR A 238 -14.91 -6.90 -29.60
N ILE A 239 -15.26 -7.74 -30.59
CA ILE A 239 -14.31 -8.61 -31.31
C ILE A 239 -13.68 -7.86 -32.51
N HIS A 240 -14.20 -6.69 -32.88
CA HIS A 240 -13.75 -5.96 -34.06
C HIS A 240 -12.28 -5.49 -33.89
N PRO A 241 -11.41 -5.64 -34.91
CA PRO A 241 -10.00 -5.27 -34.84
C PRO A 241 -9.75 -3.83 -34.36
N LEU A 242 -10.56 -2.86 -34.83
CA LEU A 242 -10.44 -1.45 -34.42
C LEU A 242 -10.70 -1.23 -32.92
N ILE A 243 -11.67 -1.94 -32.34
CA ILE A 243 -11.97 -1.85 -30.90
C ILE A 243 -10.90 -2.59 -30.09
N GLN A 244 -10.33 -3.66 -30.62
CA GLN A 244 -9.19 -4.33 -29.99
C GLN A 244 -7.93 -3.45 -30.01
N GLU A 245 -7.70 -2.69 -31.07
CA GLU A 245 -6.61 -1.71 -31.13
C GLU A 245 -6.84 -0.57 -30.15
N ALA A 246 -8.06 0.00 -30.10
CA ALA A 246 -8.41 0.99 -29.09
C ALA A 246 -8.21 0.45 -27.66
N ASN A 247 -8.63 -0.80 -27.39
CA ASN A 247 -8.41 -1.44 -26.10
C ASN A 247 -6.92 -1.66 -25.79
N LYS A 248 -6.09 -1.99 -26.78
CA LYS A 248 -4.63 -2.09 -26.60
C LYS A 248 -4.01 -0.74 -26.25
N ILE A 249 -4.44 0.33 -26.91
CA ILE A 249 -3.99 1.70 -26.61
C ILE A 249 -4.40 2.08 -25.19
N CYS A 250 -5.66 1.81 -24.80
CA CYS A 250 -6.11 1.98 -23.42
C CYS A 250 -5.22 1.18 -22.45
N LEU A 251 -5.01 -0.12 -22.67
CA LEU A 251 -4.19 -0.95 -21.78
C LEU A 251 -2.72 -0.51 -21.67
N PHE A 252 -2.17 0.12 -22.71
CA PHE A 252 -0.77 0.56 -22.71
C PHE A 252 -0.57 1.91 -22.02
N HIS A 253 -1.49 2.86 -22.23
CA HIS A 253 -1.33 4.23 -21.73
C HIS A 253 -2.03 4.46 -20.38
N ILE A 254 -3.13 3.76 -20.10
CA ILE A 254 -3.86 3.91 -18.85
C ILE A 254 -3.11 3.19 -17.73
N LYS A 255 -2.69 3.97 -16.72
CA LYS A 255 -2.14 3.43 -15.47
C LYS A 255 -3.26 2.75 -14.67
N GLY A 256 -2.90 1.75 -13.85
CA GLY A 256 -3.86 1.07 -12.98
C GLY A 256 -4.42 1.96 -11.86
N ILE A 257 -3.61 2.92 -11.40
CA ILE A 257 -3.95 3.88 -10.34
C ILE A 257 -3.42 5.26 -10.79
N ILE A 258 -4.19 6.32 -10.54
CA ILE A 258 -3.78 7.71 -10.87
C ILE A 258 -2.68 8.19 -9.91
N ILE A 259 -2.86 7.87 -8.63
CA ILE A 259 -2.02 8.33 -7.53
C ILE A 259 -0.87 7.36 -7.28
N SER A 260 0.35 7.90 -7.16
CA SER A 260 1.52 7.10 -6.79
C SER A 260 1.52 6.81 -5.29
N CYS A 261 1.86 5.58 -4.88
CA CYS A 261 1.97 5.20 -3.46
C CYS A 261 3.00 6.04 -2.69
N ASP A 262 3.93 6.67 -3.41
CA ASP A 262 4.98 7.50 -2.83
C ASP A 262 4.46 8.79 -2.17
N ILE A 263 3.21 9.21 -2.45
CA ILE A 263 2.60 10.36 -1.74
C ILE A 263 2.64 10.13 -0.23
N PHE A 264 2.38 8.90 0.22
CA PHE A 264 2.32 8.59 1.66
C PHE A 264 3.68 8.20 2.24
N ARG A 265 4.72 8.04 1.41
CA ARG A 265 6.09 7.70 1.85
C ARG A 265 6.92 8.97 1.98
N VAL A 266 6.79 9.64 3.12
CA VAL A 266 7.44 10.94 3.33
C VAL A 266 8.40 10.88 4.50
N SER A 267 9.59 11.46 4.36
CA SER A 267 10.57 11.53 5.45
C SER A 267 10.09 12.37 6.63
N GLU A 268 9.21 13.35 6.40
CA GLU A 268 8.61 14.21 7.42
C GLU A 268 7.09 14.26 7.29
N PRO A 269 6.33 14.30 8.41
CA PRO A 269 4.88 14.45 8.37
C PRO A 269 4.46 15.84 7.85
N HIS A 270 3.44 15.89 6.98
CA HIS A 270 2.92 17.14 6.42
C HIS A 270 1.47 17.43 6.85
N LEU A 271 1.08 18.70 6.77
CA LEU A 271 -0.32 19.11 6.92
C LEU A 271 -1.18 18.52 5.80
N ILE A 272 -2.40 18.11 6.12
CA ILE A 272 -3.35 17.48 5.19
C ILE A 272 -3.56 18.30 3.91
N LYS A 273 -3.64 19.63 4.03
CA LYS A 273 -3.85 20.51 2.87
C LYS A 273 -2.81 20.24 1.77
N LYS A 274 -1.54 20.06 2.14
CA LYS A 274 -0.48 19.73 1.18
C LYS A 274 -0.72 18.39 0.49
N TYR A 275 -1.23 17.38 1.20
CA TYR A 275 -1.57 16.08 0.61
C TYR A 275 -2.76 16.19 -0.34
N CYS A 276 -3.82 16.89 0.05
CA CYS A 276 -4.96 17.14 -0.85
C CYS A 276 -4.52 17.88 -2.12
N ASP A 277 -3.67 18.90 -1.99
CA ASP A 277 -3.13 19.66 -3.13
C ASP A 277 -2.26 18.78 -4.03
N GLN A 278 -1.44 17.88 -3.45
CA GLN A 278 -0.65 16.91 -4.22
C GLN A 278 -1.51 15.89 -4.97
N ILE A 279 -2.57 15.39 -4.33
CA ILE A 279 -3.53 14.49 -4.98
C ILE A 279 -4.18 15.20 -6.17
N VAL A 280 -4.66 16.43 -5.98
CA VAL A 280 -5.26 17.26 -7.03
C VAL A 280 -4.25 17.52 -8.16
N SER A 281 -3.00 17.85 -7.82
CA SER A 281 -1.93 18.05 -8.81
C SER A 281 -1.65 16.80 -9.64
N GLN A 282 -1.54 15.62 -9.02
CA GLN A 282 -1.31 14.37 -9.76
C GLN A 282 -2.51 14.02 -10.65
N CYS A 283 -3.73 14.29 -10.19
CA CYS A 283 -4.93 14.14 -11.01
C CYS A 283 -4.90 15.06 -12.24
N LEU A 284 -4.48 16.32 -12.08
CA LEU A 284 -4.32 17.27 -13.20
C LEU A 284 -3.21 16.85 -14.16
N ASP A 285 -2.06 16.44 -13.65
CA ASP A 285 -0.94 15.97 -14.45
C ASP A 285 -1.32 14.72 -15.25
N TYR A 286 -2.06 13.80 -14.62
CA TYR A 286 -2.61 12.62 -15.29
C TYR A 286 -3.64 12.99 -16.36
N GLU A 287 -4.55 13.93 -16.09
CA GLU A 287 -5.52 14.41 -17.07
C GLU A 287 -4.80 15.02 -18.29
N ASN A 288 -3.78 15.85 -18.06
CA ASN A 288 -2.97 16.45 -19.12
C ASN A 288 -2.17 15.40 -19.91
N GLU A 289 -1.57 14.41 -19.25
CA GLU A 289 -0.85 13.30 -19.89
C GLU A 289 -1.80 12.47 -20.77
N MET A 290 -2.99 12.14 -20.25
CA MET A 290 -4.00 11.39 -21.01
C MET A 290 -4.52 12.18 -22.21
N MET A 291 -4.82 13.47 -22.04
CA MET A 291 -5.34 14.30 -23.13
C MET A 291 -4.30 14.65 -24.20
N SER A 292 -3.01 14.70 -23.85
CA SER A 292 -1.94 15.01 -24.79
C SER A 292 -1.45 13.80 -25.61
N PHE A 293 -1.41 12.60 -25.01
CA PHE A 293 -0.86 11.42 -25.69
C PHE A 293 -1.91 10.39 -26.07
N TRP A 294 -2.79 10.03 -25.14
CA TRP A 294 -3.72 8.93 -25.34
C TRP A 294 -4.93 9.33 -26.20
N TRP A 295 -5.53 10.49 -25.91
CA TRP A 295 -6.72 10.97 -26.63
C TRP A 295 -6.46 11.19 -28.14
N PRO A 296 -5.33 11.81 -28.57
CA PRO A 296 -5.04 11.99 -29.99
C PRO A 296 -4.81 10.68 -30.74
N LEU A 297 -4.25 9.65 -30.10
CA LEU A 297 -4.06 8.33 -30.72
C LEU A 297 -5.41 7.64 -30.98
N ILE A 298 -6.31 7.69 -29.99
CA ILE A 298 -7.67 7.16 -30.17
C ILE A 298 -8.43 7.97 -31.21
N SER A 299 -8.35 9.31 -31.17
CA SER A 299 -9.04 10.16 -32.13
C SER A 299 -8.54 9.89 -33.56
N LEU A 300 -7.24 9.71 -33.78
CA LEU A 300 -6.68 9.40 -35.09
C LEU A 300 -7.16 8.05 -35.62
N LEU A 301 -7.20 6.99 -34.80
CA LEU A 301 -7.68 5.67 -35.21
C LEU A 301 -9.08 5.71 -35.83
N PHE A 302 -9.97 6.51 -35.24
CA PHE A 302 -11.36 6.62 -35.67
C PHE A 302 -11.61 7.79 -36.64
N SER A 303 -10.70 8.78 -36.73
CA SER A 303 -10.80 9.88 -37.70
C SER A 303 -10.37 9.47 -39.12
N GLU A 304 -9.52 8.44 -39.24
CA GLU A 304 -9.12 7.91 -40.54
C GLU A 304 -10.31 7.35 -41.31
N LYS A 305 -10.72 8.06 -42.38
CA LYS A 305 -11.85 7.69 -43.25
C LYS A 305 -11.77 6.24 -43.76
N LYS A 306 -10.57 5.67 -43.90
CA LYS A 306 -10.34 4.28 -44.34
C LYS A 306 -10.84 3.25 -43.33
N ASN A 307 -10.73 3.53 -42.04
CA ASN A 307 -11.06 2.59 -40.97
C ASN A 307 -12.59 2.54 -40.74
N LEU A 308 -13.28 3.67 -40.95
CA LEU A 308 -14.73 3.79 -40.84
C LEU A 308 -15.49 3.65 -42.17
N ALA A 309 -14.80 3.54 -43.32
CA ALA A 309 -15.43 3.51 -44.65
C ALA A 309 -16.46 2.37 -44.82
N ASN A 310 -16.27 1.26 -44.12
CA ASN A 310 -17.12 0.07 -44.21
C ASN A 310 -18.41 0.18 -43.38
N PHE A 311 -18.53 1.19 -42.50
CA PHE A 311 -19.67 1.36 -41.60
C PHE A 311 -20.51 2.56 -42.02
N ARG A 312 -21.82 2.36 -42.24
CA ARG A 312 -22.76 3.41 -42.66
C ARG A 312 -23.92 3.55 -41.68
N GLY A 313 -24.38 4.79 -41.48
CA GLY A 313 -25.55 5.11 -40.65
C GLY A 313 -25.48 4.51 -39.24
N LYS A 314 -26.51 3.74 -38.86
CA LYS A 314 -26.66 3.16 -37.51
C LYS A 314 -25.49 2.27 -37.05
N GLN A 315 -24.78 1.61 -37.96
CA GLN A 315 -23.64 0.75 -37.61
C GLN A 315 -22.40 1.57 -37.19
N ARG A 316 -22.19 2.73 -37.83
CA ARG A 316 -21.11 3.65 -37.48
C ARG A 316 -21.31 4.21 -36.07
N LEU A 317 -22.52 4.69 -35.78
CA LEU A 317 -22.92 5.15 -34.44
C LEU A 317 -22.76 4.05 -33.39
N SER A 318 -23.15 2.80 -33.72
CA SER A 318 -23.02 1.68 -32.78
C SER A 318 -21.56 1.34 -32.43
N ILE A 319 -20.63 1.50 -33.36
CA ILE A 319 -19.19 1.29 -33.10
C ILE A 319 -18.63 2.42 -32.25
N LEU A 320 -18.95 3.67 -32.59
CA LEU A 320 -18.53 4.83 -31.81
C LEU A 320 -19.06 4.74 -30.37
N ASN A 321 -20.32 4.31 -30.18
CA ASN A 321 -20.90 4.03 -28.87
C ASN A 321 -20.21 2.87 -28.14
N CYS A 322 -19.79 1.83 -28.86
CA CYS A 322 -19.02 0.74 -28.26
C CYS A 322 -17.65 1.22 -27.76
N VAL A 323 -17.01 2.15 -28.46
CA VAL A 323 -15.73 2.73 -28.05
C VAL A 323 -15.92 3.67 -26.87
N ASN A 324 -16.95 4.53 -26.91
CA ASN A 324 -17.32 5.41 -25.80
C ASN A 324 -17.57 4.60 -24.53
N THR A 325 -18.34 3.51 -24.61
CA THR A 325 -18.61 2.64 -23.45
C THR A 325 -17.35 1.93 -22.95
N LEU A 326 -16.47 1.46 -23.85
CA LEU A 326 -15.19 0.88 -23.46
C LEU A 326 -14.32 1.88 -22.71
N ILE A 327 -14.18 3.09 -23.23
CA ILE A 327 -13.41 4.16 -22.61
C ILE A 327 -14.02 4.54 -21.25
N SER A 328 -15.34 4.73 -21.19
CA SER A 328 -16.05 5.02 -19.93
C SER A 328 -15.79 3.96 -18.87
N ILE A 329 -15.89 2.67 -19.21
CA ILE A 329 -15.61 1.57 -18.26
C ILE A 329 -14.16 1.62 -17.78
N LYS A 330 -13.22 1.87 -18.70
CA LYS A 330 -11.79 1.93 -18.34
C LYS A 330 -11.51 3.08 -17.40
N ILE A 331 -11.98 4.29 -17.70
CA ILE A 331 -11.72 5.44 -16.84
C ILE A 331 -12.43 5.29 -15.50
N HIS A 332 -13.68 4.83 -15.50
CA HIS A 332 -14.44 4.53 -14.29
C HIS A 332 -13.69 3.56 -13.36
N ASN A 333 -13.12 2.48 -13.92
CA ASN A 333 -12.34 1.54 -13.13
C ASN A 333 -11.09 2.19 -12.50
N ILE A 334 -10.37 3.05 -13.22
CA ILE A 334 -9.18 3.72 -12.64
C ILE A 334 -9.60 4.64 -11.48
N ILE A 335 -10.68 5.39 -11.64
CA ILE A 335 -11.20 6.28 -10.59
C ILE A 335 -11.54 5.44 -9.36
N LEU A 336 -12.27 4.34 -9.55
CA LEU A 336 -12.67 3.44 -8.48
C LEU A 336 -11.46 2.80 -7.78
N GLU A 337 -10.49 2.27 -8.53
CA GLU A 337 -9.25 1.70 -7.98
C GLU A 337 -8.43 2.76 -7.23
N THR A 338 -8.41 4.00 -7.71
CA THR A 338 -7.72 5.11 -7.03
C THR A 338 -8.40 5.48 -5.71
N LEU A 339 -9.73 5.55 -5.68
CA LEU A 339 -10.49 5.82 -4.45
C LEU A 339 -10.32 4.68 -3.43
N LEU A 340 -10.40 3.43 -3.88
CA LEU A 340 -10.16 2.26 -3.05
C LEU A 340 -8.73 2.23 -2.52
N PHE A 341 -7.74 2.59 -3.33
CA PHE A 341 -6.34 2.66 -2.90
C PHE A 341 -6.12 3.65 -1.75
N ILE A 342 -6.73 4.85 -1.82
CA ILE A 342 -6.65 5.82 -0.71
C ILE A 342 -7.32 5.23 0.53
N LEU A 343 -8.50 4.62 0.37
CA LEU A 343 -9.27 4.07 1.48
C LEU A 343 -8.55 2.89 2.16
N ASP A 344 -7.95 2.00 1.38
CA ASP A 344 -7.12 0.89 1.86
C ASP A 344 -5.89 1.39 2.61
N THR A 345 -5.33 2.54 2.22
CA THR A 345 -4.23 3.19 2.96
C THR A 345 -4.65 3.56 4.38
N PHE A 346 -5.90 4.00 4.58
CA PHE A 346 -6.45 4.27 5.91
C PHE A 346 -6.82 3.00 6.68
N LYS A 347 -7.30 1.94 6.01
CA LYS A 347 -7.69 0.68 6.66
C LYS A 347 -6.52 -0.18 7.10
N LEU A 348 -5.49 -0.31 6.26
CA LEU A 348 -4.43 -1.31 6.44
C LEU A 348 -3.43 -0.94 7.55
N LYS A 349 -3.62 0.18 8.27
CA LYS A 349 -2.70 0.69 9.32
C LYS A 349 -1.24 0.48 8.91
N ASN A 350 -0.91 0.82 7.66
CA ASN A 350 0.25 0.28 6.93
C ASN A 350 1.51 0.12 7.81
N ASP A 351 1.79 -1.09 8.30
CA ASP A 351 3.00 -1.43 9.07
C ASP A 351 4.29 -1.21 8.24
N ASN A 352 4.16 -1.03 6.93
CA ASN A 352 5.25 -0.80 5.98
C ASN A 352 5.60 0.69 5.79
N LEU A 353 4.89 1.62 6.43
CA LEU A 353 5.27 3.04 6.41
C LEU A 353 6.37 3.27 7.46
N SER A 354 7.55 3.69 7.02
CA SER A 354 8.67 4.00 7.92
C SER A 354 8.38 5.19 8.84
N THR A 355 7.42 6.04 8.46
CA THR A 355 7.08 7.31 9.10
C THR A 355 5.60 7.62 8.86
N PRO A 356 4.88 8.16 9.85
CA PRO A 356 3.49 8.56 9.67
C PRO A 356 3.38 9.79 8.76
N PRO A 357 2.52 9.76 7.72
CA PRO A 357 2.43 10.86 6.76
C PRO A 357 1.74 12.11 7.33
N PHE A 358 0.70 11.97 8.16
CA PHE A 358 -0.14 13.11 8.51
C PHE A 358 0.32 13.81 9.79
N ALA A 359 0.46 15.13 9.75
CA ALA A 359 0.75 15.94 10.94
C ALA A 359 -0.54 16.51 11.55
N VAL A 360 -0.76 16.26 12.85
CA VAL A 360 -1.84 16.86 13.65
C VAL A 360 -1.22 17.63 14.81
N ARG A 361 -1.61 18.89 15.02
CA ARG A 361 -1.13 19.72 16.13
C ARG A 361 -2.16 19.76 17.23
N LEU A 362 -1.72 19.74 18.49
CA LEU A 362 -2.60 20.04 19.61
C LEU A 362 -2.50 21.53 19.97
N LYS A 363 -3.64 22.16 20.23
CA LYS A 363 -3.76 23.54 20.68
C LYS A 363 -4.61 23.61 21.93
N VAL A 364 -4.24 24.48 22.85
CA VAL A 364 -5.09 24.92 23.96
C VAL A 364 -5.90 26.12 23.48
N GLN A 365 -7.21 25.97 23.42
CA GLN A 365 -8.13 27.05 23.10
C GLN A 365 -8.86 27.49 24.38
N PRO A 366 -8.78 28.78 24.76
CA PRO A 366 -9.55 29.29 25.89
C PRO A 366 -11.03 29.37 25.49
N VAL A 367 -11.87 28.59 26.16
CA VAL A 367 -13.32 28.79 26.17
C VAL A 367 -13.63 29.55 27.47
N SER A 368 -14.61 30.46 27.44
CA SER A 368 -14.90 31.48 28.45
C SER A 368 -14.68 31.11 29.94
N SER A 369 -14.86 29.84 30.32
CA SER A 369 -14.68 29.34 31.70
C SER A 369 -13.66 28.20 31.87
N TYR A 370 -13.10 27.64 30.80
CA TYR A 370 -12.10 26.56 30.84
C TYR A 370 -11.31 26.46 29.53
N ALA A 371 -10.04 26.10 29.60
CA ALA A 371 -9.22 25.87 28.42
C ALA A 371 -9.40 24.42 27.94
N VAL A 372 -9.67 24.24 26.64
CA VAL A 372 -9.87 22.92 26.01
C VAL A 372 -8.70 22.61 25.10
N ILE A 373 -8.24 21.36 25.13
CA ILE A 373 -7.28 20.84 24.15
C ILE A 373 -8.04 20.44 22.88
N VAL A 374 -7.73 21.13 21.79
CA VAL A 374 -8.34 20.94 20.46
C VAL A 374 -7.27 20.51 19.46
N CYS A 375 -7.63 19.60 18.56
CA CYS A 375 -6.79 19.16 17.46
C CYS A 375 -6.87 20.15 16.29
N ASP A 376 -5.73 20.50 15.71
CA ASP A 376 -5.60 21.27 14.47
C ASP A 376 -4.88 20.42 13.42
N PRO A 377 -5.58 19.93 12.39
CA PRO A 377 -6.99 20.17 12.08
C PRO A 377 -7.95 19.32 12.92
N THR A 378 -9.21 19.77 13.00
CA THR A 378 -10.28 19.00 13.68
C THR A 378 -10.64 17.74 12.89
N MET A 379 -11.35 16.80 13.52
CA MET A 379 -11.84 15.59 12.83
C MET A 379 -12.68 15.93 11.60
N GLU A 380 -13.58 16.92 11.73
CA GLU A 380 -14.45 17.37 10.64
C GLU A 380 -13.63 18.01 9.50
N GLU A 381 -12.67 18.87 9.83
CA GLU A 381 -11.78 19.49 8.84
C GLU A 381 -10.93 18.44 8.10
N PHE A 382 -10.45 17.41 8.82
CA PHE A 382 -9.72 16.29 8.23
C PHE A 382 -10.63 15.53 7.25
N GLN A 383 -11.83 15.16 7.67
CA GLN A 383 -12.80 14.45 6.84
C GLN A 383 -13.16 15.26 5.60
N ASP A 384 -13.54 16.52 5.76
CA ASP A 384 -13.94 17.39 4.66
C ASP A 384 -12.83 17.62 3.64
N ALA A 385 -11.57 17.70 4.08
CA ALA A 385 -10.44 17.84 3.16
C ALA A 385 -10.31 16.62 2.23
N PHE A 386 -10.42 15.41 2.75
CA PHE A 386 -10.36 14.20 1.93
C PHE A 386 -11.65 13.96 1.13
N LEU A 387 -12.82 14.34 1.66
CA LEU A 387 -14.08 14.26 0.89
C LEU A 387 -14.03 15.16 -0.35
N LYS A 388 -13.48 16.37 -0.22
CA LYS A 388 -13.23 17.27 -1.37
C LYS A 388 -12.25 16.65 -2.37
N ALA A 389 -11.20 15.97 -1.89
CA ALA A 389 -10.27 15.25 -2.76
C ALA A 389 -10.97 14.08 -3.48
N PHE A 390 -11.84 13.31 -2.80
CA PHE A 390 -12.64 12.24 -3.40
C PHE A 390 -13.57 12.77 -4.49
N ASP A 391 -14.24 13.90 -4.23
CA ASP A 391 -15.09 14.56 -5.22
C ASP A 391 -14.30 15.04 -6.43
N TYR A 392 -13.08 15.56 -6.20
CA TYR A 392 -12.18 15.95 -7.28
C TYR A 392 -11.76 14.74 -8.13
N ILE A 393 -11.31 13.65 -7.51
CA ILE A 393 -10.92 12.41 -8.19
C ILE A 393 -12.07 11.87 -9.04
N ASN A 394 -13.31 11.94 -8.54
CA ASN A 394 -14.50 11.50 -9.28
C ASN A 394 -14.83 12.39 -10.50
N GLN A 395 -14.34 13.63 -10.52
CA GLN A 395 -14.52 14.57 -11.64
C GLN A 395 -13.38 14.50 -12.67
N VAL A 396 -12.29 13.79 -12.38
CA VAL A 396 -11.15 13.63 -13.31
C VAL A 396 -11.62 13.00 -14.62
N LEU A 397 -11.17 13.56 -15.76
CA LEU A 397 -11.50 13.08 -17.11
C LEU A 397 -13.00 13.09 -17.47
N SER A 398 -13.85 13.76 -16.67
CA SER A 398 -15.29 13.93 -16.95
C SER A 398 -15.58 14.88 -18.13
N LYS A 399 -14.60 15.65 -18.56
CA LYS A 399 -14.73 16.65 -19.64
C LYS A 399 -14.48 16.09 -21.04
N ILE A 400 -14.14 14.80 -21.17
CA ILE A 400 -13.84 14.20 -22.46
C ILE A 400 -15.13 14.12 -23.30
N PRO A 401 -15.13 14.70 -24.52
CA PRO A 401 -16.28 14.61 -25.41
C PRO A 401 -16.45 13.17 -25.92
N THR A 402 -17.69 12.78 -26.25
CA THR A 402 -17.90 11.49 -26.90
C THR A 402 -17.21 11.46 -28.27
N MET A 403 -16.75 10.27 -28.69
CA MET A 403 -16.12 10.09 -30.00
C MET A 403 -17.05 10.47 -31.16
N GLN A 404 -18.37 10.42 -30.94
CA GLN A 404 -19.36 10.88 -31.90
C GLN A 404 -19.29 12.40 -32.08
N CYS A 405 -19.36 13.17 -30.98
CA CYS A 405 -19.23 14.63 -31.01
C CYS A 405 -17.88 15.08 -31.58
N TRP A 406 -16.81 14.35 -31.26
CA TRP A 406 -15.48 14.68 -31.75
C TRP A 406 -15.30 14.45 -33.26
N ILE A 407 -15.85 13.36 -33.82
CA ILE A 407 -15.62 12.97 -35.22
C ILE A 407 -16.68 13.53 -36.17
N GLU A 408 -17.92 13.62 -35.71
CA GLU A 408 -19.06 14.03 -36.53
C GLU A 408 -19.35 15.54 -36.42
N GLU A 409 -18.56 16.26 -35.60
CA GLU A 409 -18.72 17.70 -35.31
C GLU A 409 -20.15 18.04 -34.84
N ASP A 410 -20.83 17.08 -34.19
CA ASP A 410 -22.17 17.24 -33.68
C ASP A 410 -22.18 18.32 -32.57
N THR A 411 -23.06 19.32 -32.69
CA THR A 411 -23.22 20.44 -31.74
C THR A 411 -23.82 20.05 -30.39
N SER A 412 -23.97 18.75 -30.13
CA SER A 412 -24.42 18.26 -28.83
C SER A 412 -23.20 18.19 -27.92
N ASP A 413 -23.15 18.97 -26.84
CA ASP A 413 -22.09 18.96 -25.81
C ASP A 413 -22.06 17.64 -24.99
N SER A 414 -22.19 16.48 -25.65
CA SER A 414 -22.25 15.18 -24.99
C SER A 414 -20.87 14.74 -24.54
N LYS A 415 -20.73 14.56 -23.23
CA LYS A 415 -19.51 14.12 -22.54
C LYS A 415 -19.62 12.65 -22.15
N LEU A 416 -18.49 11.99 -21.99
CA LEU A 416 -18.46 10.62 -21.48
C LEU A 416 -18.98 10.59 -20.04
N ASN A 417 -19.93 9.69 -19.76
CA ASN A 417 -20.31 9.40 -18.38
C ASN A 417 -19.28 8.44 -17.79
N VAL A 418 -18.47 8.96 -16.88
CA VAL A 418 -17.31 8.26 -16.30
C VAL A 418 -17.38 8.23 -14.77
N ALA A 419 -18.16 9.13 -14.18
CA ALA A 419 -18.28 9.28 -12.74
C ALA A 419 -18.74 7.97 -12.08
N VAL A 420 -18.22 7.73 -10.88
CA VAL A 420 -18.69 6.66 -10.01
C VAL A 420 -20.11 6.97 -9.56
N THR A 421 -20.98 5.96 -9.60
CA THR A 421 -22.39 6.07 -9.20
C THR A 421 -22.48 6.64 -7.78
N GLU A 422 -23.45 7.54 -7.55
CA GLU A 422 -23.66 8.22 -6.27
C GLU A 422 -23.75 7.25 -5.08
N PHE A 423 -24.42 6.10 -5.27
CA PHE A 423 -24.48 5.04 -4.26
C PHE A 423 -23.10 4.57 -3.78
N TRP A 424 -22.21 4.22 -4.72
CA TRP A 424 -20.86 3.75 -4.39
C TRP A 424 -19.99 4.86 -3.82
N MET A 425 -20.15 6.10 -4.32
CA MET A 425 -19.45 7.26 -3.76
C MET A 425 -19.85 7.51 -2.31
N ASN A 426 -21.13 7.41 -1.97
CA ASN A 426 -21.61 7.60 -0.61
C ASN A 426 -21.09 6.51 0.33
N GLU A 427 -21.03 5.26 -0.12
CA GLU A 427 -20.44 4.15 0.63
C GLU A 427 -18.95 4.40 0.92
N LEU A 428 -18.17 4.75 -0.11
CA LEU A 428 -16.74 5.05 0.02
C LEU A 428 -16.49 6.25 0.95
N LYS A 429 -17.31 7.30 0.85
CA LYS A 429 -17.23 8.47 1.74
C LYS A 429 -17.57 8.11 3.19
N SER A 430 -18.59 7.29 3.41
CA SER A 430 -18.98 6.82 4.73
C SER A 430 -17.87 5.99 5.38
N GLU A 431 -17.30 5.06 4.62
CA GLU A 431 -16.25 4.17 5.10
C GLU A 431 -14.93 4.92 5.37
N LEU A 432 -14.61 5.93 4.55
CA LEU A 432 -13.51 6.85 4.81
C LEU A 432 -13.72 7.64 6.13
N LYS A 433 -14.93 8.19 6.34
CA LYS A 433 -15.27 8.92 7.57
C LYS A 433 -15.09 8.04 8.82
N ASN A 434 -15.57 6.81 8.76
CA ASN A 434 -15.44 5.84 9.86
C ASN A 434 -13.97 5.52 10.13
N SER A 435 -13.19 5.24 9.09
CA SER A 435 -11.76 4.94 9.20
C SER A 435 -10.98 6.09 9.84
N ILE A 436 -11.25 7.34 9.44
CA ILE A 436 -10.65 8.54 10.04
C ILE A 436 -11.11 8.72 11.50
N GLY A 437 -12.39 8.46 11.78
CA GLY A 437 -12.98 8.55 13.11
C GLY A 437 -12.27 7.67 14.13
N GLU A 438 -11.96 6.42 13.78
CA GLU A 438 -11.22 5.49 14.65
C GLU A 438 -9.85 6.05 15.09
N TYR A 439 -9.09 6.68 14.18
CA TYR A 439 -7.82 7.31 14.53
C TYR A 439 -8.00 8.54 15.41
N TYR A 440 -9.02 9.36 15.12
CA TYR A 440 -9.31 10.53 15.94
C TYR A 440 -9.81 10.14 17.33
N GLU A 441 -10.51 9.03 17.51
CA GLU A 441 -10.85 8.51 18.85
C GLU A 441 -9.61 8.19 19.68
N GLU A 442 -8.56 7.60 19.09
CA GLU A 442 -7.28 7.38 19.78
C GLU A 442 -6.63 8.71 20.20
N ILE A 443 -6.68 9.73 19.32
CA ILE A 443 -6.18 11.08 19.63
C ILE A 443 -7.02 11.74 20.72
N LEU A 444 -8.34 11.62 20.67
CA LEU A 444 -9.24 12.22 21.67
C LEU A 444 -9.03 11.61 23.06
N LYS A 445 -8.85 10.29 23.15
CA LYS A 445 -8.46 9.62 24.42
C LYS A 445 -7.13 10.16 24.94
N MET A 446 -6.16 10.42 24.06
CA MET A 446 -4.91 11.06 24.45
C MET A 446 -5.12 12.49 24.95
N CYS A 447 -5.97 13.26 24.28
CA CYS A 447 -6.34 14.61 24.71
C CYS A 447 -7.01 14.57 26.10
N GLU A 448 -7.90 13.61 26.38
CA GLU A 448 -8.52 13.44 27.70
C GLU A 448 -7.48 13.16 28.80
N ILE A 449 -6.50 12.29 28.53
CA ILE A 449 -5.39 12.01 29.47
C ILE A 449 -4.59 13.29 29.75
N TYR A 450 -4.30 14.08 28.72
CA TYR A 450 -3.60 15.36 28.90
C TYR A 450 -4.45 16.41 29.60
N MET A 451 -5.76 16.45 29.34
CA MET A 451 -6.71 17.32 30.05
C MET A 451 -6.72 17.00 31.54
N GLN A 452 -6.80 15.71 31.91
CA GLN A 452 -6.76 15.28 33.31
C GLN A 452 -5.40 15.59 33.95
N ARG A 453 -4.30 15.37 33.22
CA ARG A 453 -2.94 15.63 33.74
C ARG A 453 -2.69 17.12 34.01
N PHE A 454 -3.26 18.01 33.19
CA PHE A 454 -3.04 19.46 33.26
C PHE A 454 -4.26 20.24 33.72
N GLU A 455 -5.24 19.56 34.34
CA GLU A 455 -6.49 20.16 34.82
C GLU A 455 -6.25 21.37 35.74
N TYR A 456 -5.20 21.27 36.57
CA TYR A 456 -4.81 22.31 37.53
C TYR A 456 -4.39 23.65 36.89
N ILE A 457 -4.11 23.70 35.58
CA ILE A 457 -3.78 24.95 34.86
C ILE A 457 -4.79 25.28 33.77
N LEU A 458 -5.42 24.26 33.20
CA LEU A 458 -6.43 24.44 32.15
C LEU A 458 -7.77 24.90 32.73
N SER A 459 -8.03 24.65 34.01
CA SER A 459 -9.19 25.20 34.71
C SER A 459 -9.02 26.71 34.93
N ALA A 460 -9.99 27.52 34.50
CA ALA A 460 -10.00 28.95 34.80
C ALA A 460 -10.04 29.26 36.30
N LYS A 461 -10.42 28.26 37.11
CA LYS A 461 -10.36 28.35 38.58
C LYS A 461 -8.95 28.57 39.07
N SER A 462 -7.93 27.98 38.45
CA SER A 462 -6.54 28.07 38.92
C SER A 462 -6.02 29.52 38.97
N PHE A 463 -6.27 30.30 37.91
CA PHE A 463 -5.93 31.73 37.88
C PHE A 463 -6.72 32.52 38.94
N THR A 464 -8.03 32.32 39.04
CA THR A 464 -8.84 33.00 40.06
C THR A 464 -8.50 32.55 41.48
N ASP A 465 -8.09 31.30 41.67
CA ASP A 465 -7.74 30.73 42.98
C ASP A 465 -6.40 31.30 43.44
N VAL A 466 -5.43 31.45 42.52
CA VAL A 466 -4.17 32.15 42.79
C VAL A 466 -4.43 33.63 43.09
N GLU A 467 -5.27 34.32 42.31
CA GLU A 467 -5.64 35.72 42.60
C GLU A 467 -6.36 35.86 43.95
N ASN A 468 -7.34 35.00 44.24
CA ASN A 468 -8.06 34.99 45.52
C ASN A 468 -7.14 34.63 46.68
N PHE A 469 -6.17 33.75 46.45
CA PHE A 469 -5.12 33.43 47.43
C PHE A 469 -4.26 34.66 47.69
N LEU A 470 -3.79 35.35 46.66
CA LEU A 470 -2.96 36.55 46.80
C LEU A 470 -3.69 37.75 47.43
N GLN A 471 -5.03 37.85 47.27
CA GLN A 471 -5.82 38.90 47.91
C GLN A 471 -5.97 38.73 49.43
N LYS A 472 -5.88 37.50 49.94
CA LYS A 472 -5.91 37.23 51.39
C LYS A 472 -4.52 37.52 51.99
N LYS A 473 -4.45 37.87 53.28
CA LYS A 473 -3.15 37.96 53.97
C LYS A 473 -2.52 36.57 54.03
N GLN A 474 -1.47 36.36 53.25
CA GLN A 474 -0.74 35.09 53.19
C GLN A 474 0.57 35.14 53.96
N ASP A 475 1.01 33.97 54.41
CA ASP A 475 2.39 33.79 54.87
C ASP A 475 3.35 33.68 53.69
N PHE A 476 4.58 34.14 53.89
CA PHE A 476 5.62 34.14 52.85
C PHE A 476 5.99 32.72 52.40
N PHE A 477 6.03 31.76 53.33
CA PHE A 477 6.42 30.39 53.00
C PHE A 477 5.36 29.70 52.14
N ASP A 478 4.07 29.95 52.39
CA ASP A 478 2.98 29.40 51.59
C ASP A 478 3.05 29.86 50.13
N VAL A 479 3.37 31.13 49.89
CA VAL A 479 3.57 31.67 48.54
C VAL A 479 4.77 31.00 47.86
N CYS A 480 5.86 30.78 48.61
CA CYS A 480 7.05 30.09 48.09
C CYS A 480 6.80 28.62 47.76
N GLU A 481 5.97 27.92 48.53
CA GLU A 481 5.58 26.53 48.23
C GLU A 481 4.74 26.45 46.96
N HIS A 482 3.75 27.35 46.79
CA HIS A 482 2.96 27.43 45.56
C HIS A 482 3.84 27.74 44.35
N LEU A 483 4.77 28.69 44.49
CA LEU A 483 5.73 29.03 43.44
C LEU A 483 6.59 27.82 43.07
N LYS A 484 7.12 27.09 44.07
CA LYS A 484 7.93 25.88 43.85
C LYS A 484 7.12 24.81 43.12
N PHE A 485 5.86 24.58 43.50
CA PHE A 485 4.97 23.65 42.82
C PHE A 485 4.81 23.99 41.33
N TYR A 486 4.53 25.24 40.98
CA TYR A 486 4.40 25.63 39.57
C TYR A 486 5.72 25.58 38.78
N LEU A 487 6.86 25.86 39.43
CA LEU A 487 8.18 25.71 38.81
C LEU A 487 8.51 24.24 38.49
N GLU A 488 8.24 23.32 39.42
CA GLU A 488 8.41 21.87 39.21
C GLU A 488 7.49 21.37 38.09
N LYS A 489 6.24 21.82 38.07
CA LYS A 489 5.28 21.47 37.01
C LYS A 489 5.66 22.03 35.64
N LYS A 490 6.20 23.25 35.58
CA LYS A 490 6.79 23.80 34.34
C LYS A 490 7.94 22.94 33.84
N ALA A 491 8.80 22.43 34.73
CA ALA A 491 9.88 21.52 34.36
C ALA A 491 9.34 20.17 33.83
N GLU A 492 8.27 19.63 34.43
CA GLU A 492 7.60 18.43 33.91
C GLU A 492 7.06 18.62 32.48
N VAL A 493 6.44 19.78 32.19
CA VAL A 493 5.97 20.13 30.84
C VAL A 493 7.14 20.25 29.86
N ASN A 494 8.26 20.86 30.28
CA ASN A 494 9.47 20.96 29.48
C ASN A 494 10.08 19.60 29.11
N ASN A 495 9.89 18.59 29.96
CA ASN A 495 10.38 17.23 29.72
C ASN A 495 9.47 16.38 28.81
N LEU A 496 8.30 16.88 28.41
CA LEU A 496 7.46 16.18 27.44
C LEU A 496 8.13 16.11 26.07
N ASN A 497 7.96 14.96 25.41
CA ASN A 497 8.36 14.77 24.02
C ASN A 497 7.61 15.76 23.12
N ASN A 498 8.32 16.28 22.11
CA ASN A 498 7.73 17.23 21.17
C ASN A 498 6.80 16.54 20.15
N GLN A 499 6.98 15.23 19.94
CA GLN A 499 6.22 14.47 18.95
C GLN A 499 5.79 13.11 19.51
N LYS A 500 4.61 12.66 19.10
CA LYS A 500 4.11 11.31 19.35
C LYS A 500 3.62 10.71 18.05
N GLU A 501 4.19 9.57 17.67
CA GLU A 501 3.85 8.88 16.43
C GLU A 501 2.71 7.87 16.67
N LEU A 502 1.70 7.91 15.80
CA LEU A 502 0.68 6.90 15.58
C LEU A 502 0.88 6.33 14.17
N PRO A 503 0.32 5.15 13.82
CA PRO A 503 0.61 4.48 12.53
C PRO A 503 0.42 5.34 11.27
N LEU A 504 -0.56 6.26 11.26
CA LEU A 504 -0.79 7.18 10.14
C LEU A 504 -0.62 8.66 10.51
N MET A 505 -0.58 8.99 11.80
CA MET A 505 -0.60 10.39 12.27
C MET A 505 0.54 10.67 13.23
N CYS A 506 1.31 11.72 12.98
CA CYS A 506 2.23 12.32 13.92
C CYS A 506 1.53 13.46 14.66
N ILE A 507 1.46 13.34 15.99
CA ILE A 507 0.94 14.40 16.85
C ILE A 507 2.12 15.31 17.23
N ASP A 508 2.09 16.55 16.76
CA ASP A 508 3.01 17.60 17.16
C ASP A 508 2.50 18.29 18.44
N LEU A 509 3.26 18.10 19.51
CA LEU A 509 3.01 18.65 20.84
C LEU A 509 3.79 19.95 21.08
N SER A 510 4.63 20.39 20.14
CA SER A 510 5.51 21.56 20.33
C SER A 510 4.70 22.82 20.61
N PHE A 511 3.62 23.03 19.86
CA PHE A 511 2.74 24.18 20.04
C PHE A 511 1.94 24.11 21.35
N PHE A 512 1.39 22.93 21.67
CA PHE A 512 0.72 22.67 22.94
C PHE A 512 1.63 22.94 24.15
N LYS A 513 2.86 22.43 24.09
CA LYS A 513 3.90 22.64 25.12
C LYS A 513 4.22 24.11 25.30
N ALA A 514 4.42 24.85 24.21
CA ALA A 514 4.68 26.30 24.27
C ALA A 514 3.53 27.06 24.93
N GLN A 515 2.28 26.71 24.60
CA GLN A 515 1.10 27.32 25.22
C GLN A 515 0.98 26.98 26.70
N LEU A 516 1.21 25.73 27.10
CA LEU A 516 1.23 25.35 28.52
C LEU A 516 2.32 26.09 29.29
N ILE A 517 3.51 26.23 28.73
CA ILE A 517 4.61 26.97 29.34
C ILE A 517 4.23 28.43 29.54
N ALA A 518 3.62 29.07 28.54
CA ALA A 518 3.15 30.45 28.65
C ALA A 518 2.11 30.63 29.78
N LEU A 519 1.21 29.65 29.97
CA LEU A 519 0.27 29.67 31.09
C LEU A 519 0.96 29.52 32.45
N HIS A 520 1.95 28.62 32.57
CA HIS A 520 2.76 28.50 33.78
C HIS A 520 3.54 29.79 34.07
N ASP A 521 4.14 30.40 33.04
CA ASP A 521 4.94 31.62 33.17
C ASP A 521 4.11 32.77 33.72
N ASN A 522 2.87 32.93 33.23
CA ASN A 522 1.96 33.95 33.75
C ASN A 522 1.68 33.76 35.26
N LEU A 523 1.36 32.54 35.70
CA LEU A 523 1.12 32.24 37.11
C LEU A 523 2.38 32.39 37.98
N ILE A 524 3.52 31.92 37.48
CA ILE A 524 4.81 32.02 38.16
C ILE A 524 5.19 33.50 38.33
N ASP A 525 4.98 34.33 37.30
CA ASP A 525 5.29 35.76 37.36
C ASP A 525 4.39 36.49 38.38
N GLN A 526 3.10 36.14 38.47
CA GLN A 526 2.19 36.67 39.49
C GLN A 526 2.63 36.30 40.92
N LEU A 527 2.95 35.03 41.16
CA LEU A 527 3.43 34.56 42.48
C LEU A 527 4.80 35.14 42.83
N LYS A 528 5.69 35.26 41.83
CA LYS A 528 7.02 35.86 41.96
C LYS A 528 6.90 37.32 42.39
N THR A 529 6.10 38.11 41.67
CA THR A 529 5.89 39.53 41.98
C THR A 529 5.33 39.71 43.39
N ALA A 530 4.31 38.91 43.76
CA ALA A 530 3.77 38.92 45.11
C ALA A 530 4.81 38.58 46.20
N ALA A 531 5.61 37.52 46.01
CA ALA A 531 6.66 37.14 46.96
C ALA A 531 7.75 38.22 47.11
N CYS A 532 8.13 38.84 45.99
CA CYS A 532 9.12 39.92 45.95
C CYS A 532 8.58 41.19 46.65
N ASP A 533 7.31 41.51 46.46
CA ASP A 533 6.66 42.66 47.10
C ASP A 533 6.51 42.46 48.61
N MET A 534 6.07 41.28 49.07
CA MET A 534 5.99 40.96 50.50
C MET A 534 7.36 41.11 51.17
N LEU A 535 8.39 40.52 50.56
CA LEU A 535 9.75 40.56 51.09
C LEU A 535 10.33 41.98 51.05
N SER A 536 10.06 42.74 49.99
CA SER A 536 10.47 44.14 49.87
C SER A 536 9.80 45.01 50.93
N ASN A 537 8.51 44.80 51.21
CA ASN A 537 7.78 45.54 52.25
C ASN A 537 8.33 45.23 53.65
N ILE A 538 8.62 43.97 53.96
CA ILE A 538 9.27 43.58 55.23
C ILE A 538 10.62 44.29 55.37
N LYS A 539 11.47 44.25 54.33
CA LYS A 539 12.80 44.85 54.37
C LYS A 539 12.77 46.37 54.48
N ARG A 540 11.88 47.05 53.73
CA ARG A 540 11.68 48.50 53.83
C ARG A 540 11.15 48.91 55.20
N GLY A 541 10.20 48.14 55.76
CA GLY A 541 9.71 48.35 57.12
C GLY A 541 10.81 48.22 58.18
N LEU A 542 11.68 47.22 58.05
CA LEU A 542 12.84 47.09 58.94
C LEU A 542 13.83 48.24 58.75
N CYS A 543 14.12 48.67 57.52
CA CYS A 543 14.98 49.82 57.27
C CYS A 543 14.41 51.10 57.89
N SER A 544 13.10 51.33 57.78
CA SER A 544 12.45 52.50 58.38
C SER A 544 12.43 52.42 59.90
N GLU A 545 12.25 51.24 60.51
CA GLU A 545 12.42 51.03 61.96
C GLU A 545 13.86 51.37 62.41
N PHE A 546 14.88 50.96 61.66
CA PHE A 546 16.26 51.37 61.95
C PHE A 546 16.47 52.88 61.77
N GLU A 547 15.89 53.51 60.75
CA GLU A 547 16.00 54.95 60.55
C GLU A 547 15.32 55.76 61.66
N THR A 548 14.12 55.35 62.09
CA THR A 548 13.40 56.02 63.17
C THR A 548 14.15 55.89 64.49
N LEU A 549 14.67 54.68 64.79
CA LEU A 549 15.54 54.46 65.95
C LEU A 549 16.82 55.27 65.89
N GLN A 550 17.45 55.38 64.72
CA GLN A 550 18.64 56.20 64.56
C GLN A 550 18.32 57.68 64.82
N LYS A 551 17.19 58.18 64.31
CA LYS A 551 16.75 59.56 64.51
C LYS A 551 16.44 59.84 65.99
N THR A 552 15.66 58.98 66.65
CA THR A 552 15.31 59.17 68.08
C THR A 552 16.51 59.05 69.01
N LEU A 553 17.51 58.23 68.69
CA LEU A 553 18.75 58.15 69.47
C LEU A 553 19.67 59.36 69.26
N LEU A 554 19.55 60.07 68.14
CA LEU A 554 20.38 61.24 67.81
C LEU A 554 19.70 62.59 68.11
N THR A 555 18.43 62.61 68.55
CA THR A 555 17.76 63.85 68.98
C THR A 555 18.36 64.35 70.29
N VAL A 556 18.70 65.64 70.36
CA VAL A 556 19.19 66.29 71.58
C VAL A 556 17.98 66.63 72.46
N PRO A 557 17.86 66.10 73.69
CA PRO A 557 16.74 66.40 74.57
C PRO A 557 16.79 67.85 75.05
N GLU A 558 15.66 68.56 75.00
CA GLU A 558 15.55 69.95 75.43
C GLU A 558 15.08 70.06 76.89
N THR A 559 14.45 69.00 77.42
CA THR A 559 13.98 68.93 78.82
C THR A 559 14.52 67.74 79.61
N ALA A 560 14.64 67.90 80.93
CA ALA A 560 15.09 66.84 81.84
C ALA A 560 14.17 65.60 81.83
N LYS A 561 12.89 65.75 81.47
CA LYS A 561 11.95 64.63 81.29
C LYS A 561 12.26 63.82 80.04
N GLU A 562 12.63 64.47 78.94
CA GLU A 562 13.02 63.80 77.68
C GLU A 562 14.36 63.07 77.81
N MET A 563 15.30 63.61 78.60
CA MET A 563 16.55 62.91 78.97
C MET A 563 16.28 61.56 79.63
N VAL A 564 15.40 61.52 80.64
CA VAL A 564 15.07 60.28 81.37
C VAL A 564 14.38 59.26 80.45
N VAL A 565 13.48 59.70 79.57
CA VAL A 565 12.80 58.84 78.59
C VAL A 565 13.78 58.26 77.57
N LEU A 566 14.75 59.06 77.08
CA LEU A 566 15.77 58.59 76.14
C LEU A 566 16.76 57.62 76.78
N THR A 567 17.14 57.80 78.04
CA THR A 567 17.98 56.83 78.77
C THR A 567 17.26 55.51 79.02
N ASP A 568 15.97 55.55 79.41
CA ASP A 568 15.15 54.35 79.58
C ASP A 568 14.96 53.60 78.26
N LEU A 569 14.75 54.32 77.16
CA LEU A 569 14.67 53.74 75.82
C LEU A 569 16.01 53.15 75.38
N PHE A 570 17.14 53.81 75.67
CA PHE A 570 18.48 53.29 75.36
C PHE A 570 18.77 51.98 76.09
N ASP A 571 18.41 51.90 77.37
CA ASP A 571 18.59 50.69 78.18
C ASP A 571 17.67 49.55 77.70
N LYS A 572 16.42 49.85 77.33
CA LYS A 572 15.50 48.87 76.71
C LYS A 572 15.98 48.38 75.34
N LEU A 573 16.47 49.29 74.50
CA LEU A 573 17.04 48.97 73.20
C LEU A 573 18.26 48.07 73.33
N ARG A 574 19.13 48.35 74.30
CA ARG A 574 20.35 47.57 74.55
C ARG A 574 20.05 46.19 75.14
N ALA A 575 19.03 46.07 75.98
CA ALA A 575 18.69 44.82 76.66
C ALA A 575 17.95 43.82 75.75
N HIS A 576 16.92 44.25 75.02
CA HIS A 576 16.02 43.32 74.30
C HIS A 576 15.70 43.75 72.87
N GLU A 577 15.27 45.00 72.63
CA GLU A 577 14.67 45.39 71.34
C GLU A 577 15.67 45.36 70.16
N PHE A 578 16.96 45.66 70.40
CA PHE A 578 17.98 45.55 69.35
C PHE A 578 18.29 44.10 68.98
N GLN A 579 18.24 43.16 69.94
CA GLN A 579 18.38 41.73 69.65
C GLN A 579 17.18 41.22 68.85
N ASP A 580 15.97 41.69 69.17
CA ASP A 580 14.75 41.36 68.43
C ASP A 580 14.80 41.90 66.99
N LEU A 581 15.27 43.13 66.79
CA LEU A 581 15.51 43.69 65.45
C LEU A 581 16.54 42.89 64.65
N LEU A 582 17.64 42.48 65.26
CA LEU A 582 18.62 41.62 64.61
C LEU A 582 18.05 40.24 64.29
N ALA A 583 17.17 39.69 65.13
CA ALA A 583 16.47 38.45 64.87
C ALA A 583 15.53 38.59 63.66
N LYS A 584 14.75 39.69 63.59
CA LYS A 584 13.92 40.01 62.41
C LYS A 584 14.74 40.18 61.12
N VAL A 585 15.92 40.80 61.20
CA VAL A 585 16.85 40.89 60.05
C VAL A 585 17.31 39.50 59.61
N LYS A 586 17.69 38.62 60.54
CA LYS A 586 18.08 37.24 60.22
C LYS A 586 16.93 36.47 59.56
N ASP A 587 15.69 36.64 60.02
CA ASP A 587 14.50 36.04 59.43
C ASP A 587 14.22 36.59 58.01
N ALA A 588 14.37 37.90 57.80
CA ALA A 588 14.24 38.48 56.46
C ALA A 588 15.31 37.94 55.48
N LEU A 589 16.53 37.69 55.97
CA LEU A 589 17.62 37.11 55.18
C LEU A 589 17.39 35.63 54.87
N SER A 590 16.90 34.83 55.83
CA SER A 590 16.57 33.42 55.58
C SER A 590 15.46 33.30 54.52
N LYS A 591 14.41 34.14 54.60
CA LYS A 591 13.36 34.25 53.58
C LYS A 591 13.92 34.64 52.21
N THR A 592 14.92 35.53 52.18
CA THR A 592 15.60 35.91 50.93
C THR A 592 16.35 34.73 50.31
N ILE A 593 17.05 33.92 51.11
CA ILE A 593 17.77 32.74 50.62
C ILE A 593 16.80 31.73 50.00
N VAL A 594 15.64 31.51 50.63
CA VAL A 594 14.59 30.64 50.09
C VAL A 594 14.14 31.14 48.72
N LEU A 595 13.86 32.44 48.59
CA LEU A 595 13.46 33.04 47.32
C LEU A 595 14.55 32.94 46.24
N MET A 596 15.81 33.14 46.60
CA MET A 596 16.96 33.04 45.68
C MET A 596 17.15 31.62 45.13
N ASN A 597 16.78 30.59 45.90
CA ASN A 597 16.82 29.20 45.42
C ASN A 597 15.74 28.91 44.37
N LEU A 598 14.68 29.72 44.30
CA LEU A 598 13.56 29.53 43.40
C LEU A 598 13.62 30.48 42.19
N ILE A 599 14.11 31.71 42.38
CA ILE A 599 14.04 32.79 41.40
C ILE A 599 15.33 33.62 41.41
N THR A 600 15.69 34.15 40.24
CA THR A 600 16.72 35.20 40.10
C THR A 600 16.18 36.57 40.56
N LEU A 601 16.76 37.13 41.61
CA LEU A 601 16.39 38.45 42.16
C LEU A 601 16.75 39.60 41.21
N GLY A 602 15.93 40.64 41.23
CA GLY A 602 16.15 41.87 40.46
C GLY A 602 17.18 42.82 41.09
N PRO A 603 17.65 43.84 40.35
CA PRO A 603 18.63 44.81 40.86
C PRO A 603 18.11 45.64 42.03
N GLU A 604 16.82 45.98 42.05
CA GLU A 604 16.20 46.75 43.15
C GLU A 604 16.15 45.93 44.46
N GLU A 605 15.80 44.65 44.38
CA GLU A 605 15.80 43.75 45.54
C GLU A 605 17.21 43.55 46.11
N LEU A 606 18.22 43.48 45.24
CA LEU A 606 19.62 43.39 45.65
C LEU A 606 20.10 44.66 46.37
N LYS A 607 19.66 45.85 45.93
CA LYS A 607 19.95 47.12 46.64
C LYS A 607 19.37 47.12 48.05
N ILE A 608 18.09 46.79 48.20
CA ILE A 608 17.41 46.74 49.51
C ILE A 608 18.09 45.71 50.44
N ASN A 609 18.50 44.56 49.90
CA ASN A 609 19.28 43.57 50.66
C ASN A 609 20.61 44.14 51.18
N SER A 610 21.34 44.84 50.31
CA SER A 610 22.62 45.43 50.69
C SER A 610 22.44 46.49 51.79
N GLU A 611 21.40 47.30 51.71
CA GLU A 611 21.09 48.32 52.70
C GLU A 611 20.73 47.72 54.06
N LEU A 612 19.86 46.71 54.09
CA LEU A 612 19.48 45.99 55.30
C LEU A 612 20.68 45.36 56.01
N LEU A 613 21.60 44.76 55.26
CA LEU A 613 22.83 44.15 55.80
C LEU A 613 23.81 45.16 56.39
N LEU A 614 23.75 46.43 55.95
CA LEU A 614 24.63 47.50 56.43
C LEU A 614 24.12 48.16 57.72
N TRP A 615 22.82 48.13 58.01
CA TRP A 615 22.23 48.76 59.20
C TRP A 615 22.88 48.36 60.54
N PRO A 616 23.19 47.08 60.82
CA PRO A 616 23.90 46.70 62.04
C PRO A 616 25.28 47.35 62.18
N LYS A 617 25.98 47.61 61.07
CA LYS A 617 27.26 48.33 61.08
C LYS A 617 27.04 49.84 61.26
N LYS A 618 26.00 50.41 60.65
CA LYS A 618 25.63 51.84 60.78
C LYS A 618 25.20 52.20 62.21
N MET A 619 24.58 51.28 62.95
CA MET A 619 24.12 51.52 64.33
C MET A 619 25.24 51.50 65.39
N LYS A 620 26.32 50.71 65.18
CA LYS A 620 27.46 50.65 66.11
C LYS A 620 28.05 52.02 66.52
N PRO A 621 28.33 52.96 65.59
CA PRO A 621 28.82 54.29 65.97
C PRO A 621 27.77 55.16 66.66
N VAL A 622 26.47 54.94 66.41
CA VAL A 622 25.37 55.68 67.07
C VAL A 622 25.33 55.31 68.54
N PHE A 623 25.36 54.01 68.87
CA PHE A 623 25.40 53.55 70.27
C PHE A 623 26.62 54.08 71.04
N LYS A 624 27.78 54.24 70.38
CA LYS A 624 28.98 54.84 71.00
C LYS A 624 28.86 56.33 71.30
N LYS A 625 28.02 57.05 70.54
CA LYS A 625 27.77 58.49 70.75
C LYS A 625 26.76 58.73 71.87
N CYS A 626 25.75 57.89 72.00
CA CYS A 626 24.74 57.99 73.06
C CYS A 626 25.25 57.47 74.43
N SER A 627 26.30 56.65 74.46
CA SER A 627 26.92 56.17 75.71
C SER A 627 27.91 57.16 76.34
N ARG A 628 28.15 58.30 75.70
CA ARG A 628 28.96 59.42 76.19
C ARG A 628 28.03 60.54 76.59
#